data_AF-A0A7X6WRN8-F1
#
_entry.id   AF-A0A7X6WRN8-F1
#
_cell.length_a   1.000
_cell.length_b   1.000
_cell.length_c   1.000
_cell.angle_alpha   90.00
_cell.angle_beta   90.00
_cell.angle_gamma   90.00
#
_symmetry.space_group_name_H-M   'P 1'
#
loop_
_entity.id
_entity.type
_entity.pdbx_description
1 polymer ?
#
loop_
_entity_poly.entity_id
_entity_poly.type
_entity_poly.pdbx_seq_one_letter_code
_entity_poly.pdbx_strand_id
1 'polypeptide(L)' 'MDNRIYFENGIVHYLEPEEITVIRKALKVVEVEEENREALENLKSLFFEYLD' A
#
# COMPACT_ATOMS: atom_id res chain seq x y z
N MET A 1 7.25 8.96 9.23
CA MET A 1 7.42 7.50 9.36
C MET A 1 8.47 7.07 8.35
N ASP A 2 9.07 5.90 8.53
CA ASP A 2 10.04 5.39 7.55
C ASP A 2 9.32 4.40 6.63
N ASN A 3 9.00 4.87 5.42
CA ASN A 3 8.15 4.17 4.47
C ASN A 3 8.92 3.02 3.79
N ARG A 4 9.19 1.95 4.53
CA ARG A 4 9.98 0.80 4.07
C ARG A 4 9.14 -0.44 3.86
N ILE A 5 9.39 -1.14 2.76
CA ILE A 5 8.90 -2.50 2.51
C ILE A 5 10.10 -3.47 2.63
N TYR A 6 9.93 -4.50 3.45
CA TYR A 6 10.89 -5.59 3.60
C TYR A 6 10.41 -6.80 2.82
N PHE A 7 11.21 -7.24 1.86
CA PHE A 7 10.95 -8.44 1.08
C PHE A 7 11.65 -9.65 1.72
N GLU A 8 11.08 -10.84 1.54
CA GLU A 8 11.57 -12.09 2.15
C GLU A 8 13.01 -12.44 1.76
N ASN A 9 13.47 -11.97 0.60
CA ASN A 9 14.83 -12.15 0.12
C ASN A 9 15.85 -11.17 0.76
N GLY A 10 15.43 -10.37 1.75
CA GLY A 10 16.27 -9.40 2.45
C GLY A 10 16.41 -8.05 1.74
N ILE A 11 15.69 -7.82 0.63
CA ILE A 11 15.65 -6.50 0.00
C ILE A 11 14.81 -5.56 0.85
N VAL A 12 15.32 -4.34 1.03
CA VAL A 12 14.59 -3.22 1.65
C VAL A 12 14.35 -2.16 0.59
N HIS A 13 13.10 -1.83 0.34
CA HIS A 13 12.71 -0.73 -0.56
C HIS A 13 12.19 0.43 0.27
N TYR A 14 12.69 1.63 -0.01
CA TYR A 14 12.18 2.87 0.54
C TYR A 14 11.20 3.45 -0.48
N LEU A 15 9.95 3.62 -0.07
CA LEU A 15 8.94 4.20 -0.92
C LEU A 15 9.18 5.70 -1.05
N GLU A 16 9.45 6.14 -2.27
CA GLU A 16 9.55 7.56 -2.59
C GLU A 16 8.17 8.23 -2.54
N PRO A 17 8.07 9.54 -2.25
CA PRO A 17 6.80 10.25 -2.14
C PRO A 17 5.88 10.09 -3.36
N GLU A 18 6.45 10.01 -4.56
CA GLU A 18 5.72 9.78 -5.81
C GLU A 18 5.09 8.38 -5.86
N GLU A 19 5.82 7.35 -5.39
CA GLU A 19 5.34 5.97 -5.33
C GLU A 19 4.17 5.84 -4.36
N ILE A 20 4.28 6.46 -3.18
CA ILE A 20 3.20 6.53 -2.19
C ILE A 20 1.97 7.20 -2.80
N THR A 21 2.17 8.30 -3.52
CA THR A 21 1.08 9.00 -4.20
C THR A 21 0.38 8.11 -5.24
N VAL A 22 1.15 7.36 -6.03
CA VAL A 22 0.61 6.43 -7.03
C VAL A 22 -0.16 5.30 -6.37
N ILE A 23 0.41 4.64 -5.36
CA ILE A 23 -0.24 3.54 -4.63
C ILE A 23 -1.54 4.04 -4.00
N ARG A 24 -1.50 5.21 -3.35
CA ARG A 24 -2.69 5.74 -2.69
C ARG A 24 -3.81 6.04 -3.69
N LYS A 25 -3.49 6.58 -4.86
CA LYS A 25 -4.48 6.82 -5.93
C LYS A 25 -5.04 5.51 -6.47
N ALA A 26 -4.19 4.51 -6.71
CA ALA A 26 -4.62 3.20 -7.19
C ALA A 26 -5.61 2.54 -6.21
N LEU A 27 -5.29 2.51 -4.91
CA LEU A 27 -6.15 1.91 -3.88
C LEU A 27 -7.50 2.61 -3.70
N LYS A 28 -7.61 3.90 -4.07
CA LYS A 28 -8.89 4.63 -4.01
C LYS A 28 -9.86 4.24 -5.12
N VAL A 29 -9.34 3.86 -6.28
CA VAL A 29 -10.15 3.68 -7.50
C VAL A 29 -10.26 2.22 -7.93
N VAL A 30 -9.42 1.34 -7.37
CA VAL A 30 -9.45 -0.08 -7.70
C VAL A 30 -10.77 -0.71 -7.25
N GLU A 31 -11.41 -1.42 -8.18
CA GLU A 31 -12.56 -2.26 -7.92
C GLU A 31 -12.08 -3.72 -7.83
N VAL A 32 -12.59 -4.45 -6.83
CA VAL A 32 -12.24 -5.86 -6.60
C VAL A 32 -13.50 -6.67 -6.38
N GLU A 33 -13.44 -7.96 -6.69
CA GLU A 33 -14.51 -8.92 -6.38
C GLU A 33 -14.77 -8.99 -4.87
N GLU A 34 -15.98 -9.41 -4.46
CA GLU A 34 -16.41 -9.43 -3.05
C GLU A 34 -15.46 -10.24 -2.16
N GLU A 35 -14.94 -11.37 -2.66
CA GLU A 35 -13.99 -12.22 -1.97
C GLU A 35 -12.66 -11.52 -1.62
N ASN A 36 -12.33 -10.43 -2.33
CA ASN A 36 -11.11 -9.66 -2.14
C ASN A 36 -11.35 -8.33 -1.41
N ARG A 37 -12.60 -8.04 -1.00
CA ARG A 37 -12.97 -6.77 -0.37
C ARG A 37 -12.21 -6.52 0.94
N GLU A 38 -12.11 -7.54 1.78
CA GLU A 38 -11.38 -7.44 3.05
C GLU A 38 -9.89 -7.17 2.82
N ALA A 39 -9.27 -7.82 1.83
CA ALA A 39 -7.89 -7.57 1.46
C ALA A 39 -7.67 -6.13 1.00
N LEU A 40 -8.59 -5.58 0.19
CA LEU A 40 -8.53 -4.18 -0.23
C LEU A 40 -8.65 -3.20 0.95
N GLU A 41 -9.57 -3.43 1.89
CA GLU A 41 -9.71 -2.57 3.07
C GLU A 41 -8.46 -2.64 3.97
N ASN A 42 -7.88 -3.83 4.16
CA ASN A 42 -6.62 -3.97 4.89
C ASN A 42 -5.47 -3.20 4.22
N LEU A 43 -5.38 -3.24 2.89
CA LEU A 43 -4.40 -2.46 2.13
C LEU A 43 -4.67 -0.96 2.25
N LYS A 44 -5.92 -0.51 2.19
CA LYS A 44 -6.26 0.91 2.38
C LYS A 44 -5.86 1.38 3.77
N SER A 45 -6.18 0.64 4.84
CA SER A 45 -5.74 1.01 6.19
C SER A 45 -4.21 1.07 6.27
N LEU A 46 -3.49 0.05 5.76
CA LEU A 46 -2.03 0.05 5.77
C LEU A 46 -1.44 1.28 5.05
N PHE A 47 -1.93 1.60 3.86
CA PHE A 47 -1.33 2.63 3.00
C PHE A 47 -1.89 4.05 3.19
N PHE A 48 -3.08 4.21 3.80
CA PHE A 48 -3.67 5.52 4.10
C PHE A 48 -3.43 5.95 5.54
N GLU A 49 -3.39 5.03 6.50
CA GLU A 49 -3.29 5.37 7.92
C GLU A 49 -1.85 5.29 8.44
N TYR A 50 -1.03 4.38 7.90
CA TYR A 50 0.30 4.06 8.45
C TYR A 50 1.49 4.39 7.54
N LEU A 51 1.24 4.82 6.31
CA LEU A 51 2.27 5.40 5.45
C LEU A 51 2.15 6.92 5.53
N ASP A 52 3.27 7.63 5.62
CA ASP A 52 3.33 9.10 5.54
C ASP A 52 3.51 9.55 4.09
#